data_AF-A0A9W7BZ82-F1
#
_entry.id   AF-A0A9W7BZ82-F1
#
_cell.length_a   1.000
_cell.length_b   1.000
_cell.length_c   1.000
_cell.angle_alpha   90.00
_cell.angle_beta   90.00
_cell.angle_gamma   90.00
#
_symmetry.space_group_name_H-M   'P 1'
#
loop_
_entity.id
_entity.type
_entity.pdbx_description
1 polymer ?
#
loop_
_entity_poly.entity_id
_entity_poly.type
_entity_poly.pdbx_seq_one_letter_code
_entity_poly.pdbx_strand_id
1 'polypeptide(L)'
;MNLSDDNDEKGDGKMKKKKKKKKKSKKKRKRSLSSSSSTNTANNNNNNNHTSSKRTKHHTSSYVRSTSFSSTFRSSSLRAMSFSSYRSLPSSSLQPRSHSLLAQRGTSRPKSPIQTTHPDKTFHYTQRPGTVIDSKYTIISDIGLGTFGRVVKCSSVTEPFNVAIKIIRKIKKYIDSARIEADVLRDVNRQGGRGRSLCVRMWGTFMWEGHFCLIFEELGLSLYDLLKGNGYERFPMGFNWDVARDLVDVMEFLKGRNLVHTDIKLENILLDVKESDYVYQTSPGGRQIRVPKVAKVKLCDFGGATYDNERKGRVINTRQYRAPEVILELGWSTPSDMWSVGCVLAEISSGNLLFSTHSNFEHLALIERTLGRFPRHMIERSPVKNLPFVDGVHDNAVLSGESRRYVQKVRRMEEEYVGEWGDLLRGVLEIDPGRRWKASECLHSYFRKRI
;
A
#
# COMPACT_ATOMS: atom_id res chain seq x y z
N MET A 1 -23.28 -37.22 -68.76
CA MET A 1 -22.43 -38.42 -68.86
C MET A 1 -22.72 -39.26 -67.63
N ASN A 2 -23.33 -40.41 -67.87
CA ASN A 2 -23.66 -41.45 -66.90
C ASN A 2 -22.40 -42.18 -66.41
N LEU A 3 -22.63 -43.04 -65.40
CA LEU A 3 -21.84 -44.19 -64.91
C LEU A 3 -21.22 -43.93 -63.54
N SER A 4 -21.41 -44.74 -62.50
CA SER A 4 -22.29 -45.90 -62.24
C SER A 4 -22.08 -46.33 -60.79
N ASP A 5 -23.12 -46.88 -60.19
CA ASP A 5 -23.13 -47.63 -58.93
C ASP A 5 -22.27 -48.91 -58.98
N ASP A 6 -21.82 -49.37 -57.81
CA ASP A 6 -21.83 -50.77 -57.32
C ASP A 6 -21.21 -50.79 -55.90
N ASN A 7 -21.94 -51.01 -54.79
CA ASN A 7 -22.61 -52.20 -54.24
C ASN A 7 -21.72 -53.24 -53.51
N ASP A 8 -22.35 -53.77 -52.45
CA ASP A 8 -22.09 -54.98 -51.64
C ASP A 8 -21.26 -54.83 -50.35
N GLU A 9 -21.89 -54.85 -49.16
CA GLU A 9 -22.40 -56.04 -48.39
C GLU A 9 -21.24 -56.88 -47.84
N LYS A 10 -21.21 -57.45 -46.62
CA LYS A 10 -22.14 -57.73 -45.52
C LYS A 10 -21.25 -58.24 -44.36
N GLY A 11 -21.70 -58.15 -43.10
CA GLY A 11 -21.00 -58.78 -41.98
C GLY A 11 -21.61 -58.53 -40.61
N ASP A 12 -22.87 -58.93 -40.46
CA ASP A 12 -23.70 -58.81 -39.26
C ASP A 12 -23.35 -59.89 -38.20
N GLY A 13 -23.48 -59.58 -36.90
CA GLY A 13 -23.05 -60.52 -35.85
C GLY A 13 -23.25 -60.10 -34.39
N LYS A 14 -24.49 -59.78 -34.00
CA LYS A 14 -25.20 -60.20 -32.75
C LYS A 14 -24.35 -60.90 -31.64
N MET A 15 -24.52 -60.71 -30.33
CA MET A 15 -25.67 -60.33 -29.52
C MET A 15 -25.24 -60.28 -28.04
N LYS A 16 -25.77 -59.33 -27.25
CA LYS A 16 -26.57 -59.53 -26.00
C LYS A 16 -26.07 -60.61 -25.00
N LYS A 17 -26.04 -60.39 -23.68
CA LYS A 17 -27.00 -59.71 -22.79
C LYS A 17 -26.62 -60.12 -21.35
N LYS A 18 -26.79 -59.17 -20.40
CA LYS A 18 -27.47 -59.36 -19.10
C LYS A 18 -26.75 -60.23 -18.04
N LYS A 19 -26.88 -60.01 -16.73
CA LYS A 19 -27.82 -59.23 -15.91
C LYS A 19 -27.35 -59.35 -14.44
N LYS A 20 -27.60 -58.28 -13.65
CA LYS A 20 -28.39 -58.24 -12.39
C LYS A 20 -28.05 -59.31 -11.30
N LYS A 21 -28.00 -59.02 -10.00
CA LYS A 21 -28.85 -58.12 -9.19
C LYS A 21 -28.42 -58.25 -7.71
N LYS A 22 -28.50 -57.12 -6.98
CA LYS A 22 -29.12 -56.93 -5.64
C LYS A 22 -28.99 -58.01 -4.55
N LYS A 23 -28.70 -57.56 -3.31
CA LYS A 23 -29.70 -57.51 -2.21
C LYS A 23 -29.30 -56.63 -1.02
N LYS A 24 -30.33 -55.98 -0.44
CA LYS A 24 -30.42 -55.31 0.88
C LYS A 24 -30.34 -56.41 1.98
N SER A 25 -30.04 -56.21 3.26
CA SER A 25 -30.74 -55.34 4.24
C SER A 25 -30.23 -55.56 5.68
N LYS A 26 -30.26 -54.48 6.50
CA LYS A 26 -30.60 -54.37 7.94
C LYS A 26 -30.02 -55.37 8.97
N LYS A 27 -29.39 -54.84 10.04
CA LYS A 27 -29.81 -55.12 11.43
C LYS A 27 -29.25 -54.12 12.47
N LYS A 28 -30.11 -53.77 13.43
CA LYS A 28 -29.90 -53.01 14.69
C LYS A 28 -29.30 -53.90 15.79
N ARG A 29 -28.53 -53.31 16.71
CA ARG A 29 -28.45 -53.55 18.19
C ARG A 29 -27.47 -52.50 18.74
N LYS A 30 -27.78 -51.51 19.60
CA LYS A 30 -28.39 -51.39 20.95
C LYS A 30 -27.61 -52.07 22.10
N ARG A 31 -27.26 -51.21 23.09
CA ARG A 31 -26.88 -51.44 24.52
C ARG A 31 -25.41 -51.83 24.77
N SER A 32 -24.70 -51.33 25.79
CA SER A 32 -25.05 -50.54 27.00
C SER A 32 -23.80 -50.21 27.85
N LEU A 33 -23.87 -49.09 28.60
CA LEU A 33 -23.44 -48.85 30.01
C LEU A 33 -21.96 -49.13 30.37
N SER A 34 -21.22 -48.26 31.07
CA SER A 34 -21.44 -47.74 32.44
C SER A 34 -20.51 -46.53 32.70
N SER A 35 -21.00 -45.35 33.14
CA SER A 35 -21.02 -44.82 34.54
C SER A 35 -19.65 -44.86 35.25
N SER A 36 -19.11 -43.77 35.81
CA SER A 36 -19.63 -43.01 36.97
C SER A 36 -19.01 -41.58 36.99
N SER A 37 -19.77 -40.48 37.12
CA SER A 37 -20.41 -39.91 38.33
C SER A 37 -19.39 -39.31 39.32
N SER A 38 -19.24 -37.99 39.46
CA SER A 38 -20.11 -37.00 40.16
C SER A 38 -19.69 -36.79 41.62
N THR A 39 -19.49 -35.52 42.02
CA THR A 39 -20.15 -34.77 43.13
C THR A 39 -19.33 -33.50 43.42
N ASN A 40 -19.84 -32.29 43.17
CA ASN A 40 -20.70 -31.46 44.04
C ASN A 40 -20.10 -31.20 45.43
N THR A 41 -19.86 -29.92 45.76
CA THR A 41 -20.63 -29.21 46.80
C THR A 41 -20.34 -27.69 46.78
N ALA A 42 -21.42 -26.93 46.90
CA ALA A 42 -21.44 -25.51 47.22
C ALA A 42 -21.12 -25.26 48.71
N ASN A 43 -20.67 -24.07 49.08
CA ASN A 43 -21.32 -23.34 50.19
C ASN A 43 -20.98 -21.85 50.25
N ASN A 44 -22.02 -21.11 50.62
CA ASN A 44 -22.08 -19.72 51.08
C ASN A 44 -21.12 -19.42 52.24
N ASN A 45 -20.67 -18.16 52.36
CA ASN A 45 -21.08 -17.34 53.51
C ASN A 45 -20.73 -15.85 53.38
N ASN A 46 -21.70 -15.05 53.81
CA ASN A 46 -21.65 -13.62 54.17
C ASN A 46 -20.56 -13.31 55.21
N ASN A 47 -20.02 -12.08 55.17
CA ASN A 47 -20.18 -11.18 56.32
C ASN A 47 -19.86 -9.72 55.98
N ASN A 48 -20.81 -8.86 56.36
CA ASN A 48 -20.67 -7.42 56.53
C ASN A 48 -19.70 -7.10 57.67
N ASN A 49 -19.01 -5.97 57.60
CA ASN A 49 -19.10 -4.98 58.67
C ASN A 49 -18.66 -3.57 58.25
N HIS A 50 -19.54 -2.63 58.57
CA HIS A 50 -19.37 -1.18 58.58
C HIS A 50 -18.28 -0.74 59.56
N THR A 51 -17.58 0.36 59.26
CA THR A 51 -17.54 1.54 60.14
C THR A 51 -17.24 2.82 59.35
N SER A 52 -18.02 3.83 59.67
CA SER A 52 -18.14 5.19 59.14
C SER A 52 -17.12 6.19 59.72
N SER A 53 -16.71 7.20 58.94
CA SER A 53 -16.71 8.62 59.38
C SER A 53 -16.39 9.63 58.25
N LYS A 54 -17.40 10.45 57.93
CA LYS A 54 -17.43 11.92 57.63
C LYS A 54 -16.33 12.54 56.73
N ARG A 55 -16.69 12.96 55.50
CA ARG A 55 -17.05 14.35 55.06
C ARG A 55 -15.93 15.38 55.31
N THR A 56 -15.31 15.94 54.28
CA THR A 56 -15.80 17.17 53.61
C THR A 56 -15.66 17.18 52.08
N LYS A 57 -16.55 17.96 51.47
CA LYS A 57 -16.82 18.14 50.03
C LYS A 57 -15.82 19.12 49.41
N HIS A 58 -15.52 18.97 48.11
CA HIS A 58 -15.72 20.04 47.13
C HIS A 58 -16.03 19.45 45.74
N HIS A 59 -17.10 19.99 45.15
CA HIS A 59 -17.62 19.82 43.78
C HIS A 59 -16.53 20.10 42.72
N THR A 60 -16.54 19.54 41.51
CA THR A 60 -17.57 19.80 40.49
C THR A 60 -17.70 18.71 39.41
N SER A 61 -18.97 18.36 39.21
CA SER A 61 -19.64 17.61 38.14
C SER A 61 -19.07 17.70 36.72
N SER A 62 -18.71 16.55 36.13
CA SER A 62 -18.72 16.32 34.68
C SER A 62 -20.03 15.61 34.29
N TYR A 63 -20.93 16.35 33.65
CA TYR A 63 -22.14 15.80 33.05
C TYR A 63 -21.79 14.97 31.83
N VAL A 64 -22.09 13.68 31.92
CA VAL A 64 -22.21 12.77 30.79
C VAL A 64 -23.40 13.23 29.94
N ARG A 65 -23.18 13.46 28.64
CA ARG A 65 -24.28 13.48 27.67
C ARG A 65 -23.93 12.59 26.50
N SER A 66 -24.51 11.40 26.56
CA SER A 66 -24.78 10.51 25.46
C SER A 66 -25.58 11.24 24.38
N THR A 67 -25.06 11.29 23.16
CA THR A 67 -25.86 11.56 21.97
C THR A 67 -25.53 10.51 20.93
N SER A 68 -26.39 9.50 20.86
CA SER A 68 -26.59 8.64 19.71
C SER A 68 -26.98 9.48 18.50
N PHE A 69 -26.12 9.57 17.50
CA PHE A 69 -26.48 10.13 16.20
C PHE A 69 -26.48 9.01 15.16
N SER A 70 -27.69 8.58 14.79
CA SER A 70 -27.94 7.75 13.63
C SER A 70 -27.72 8.61 12.38
N SER A 71 -26.71 8.29 11.57
CA SER A 71 -26.55 8.88 10.25
C SER A 71 -26.46 7.79 9.19
N THR A 72 -27.58 7.62 8.49
CA THR A 72 -27.75 6.78 7.32
C THR A 72 -26.96 7.36 6.14
N PHE A 73 -25.66 7.11 6.06
CA PHE A 73 -24.87 7.45 4.87
C PHE A 73 -24.92 6.32 3.85
N ARG A 74 -25.70 6.54 2.79
CA ARG A 74 -25.66 5.75 1.55
C ARG A 74 -24.23 5.81 1.00
N SER A 75 -23.62 4.63 0.90
CA SER A 75 -22.27 4.42 0.39
C SER A 75 -22.21 4.70 -1.11
N SER A 76 -21.74 5.88 -1.50
CA SER A 76 -21.19 6.11 -2.84
C SER A 76 -19.72 5.70 -2.84
N SER A 77 -19.41 4.70 -3.67
CA SER A 77 -18.10 4.10 -3.88
C SER A 77 -17.01 5.16 -4.09
N LEU A 78 -16.10 5.31 -3.12
CA LEU A 78 -14.87 6.07 -3.30
C LEU A 78 -13.80 5.11 -3.84
N ARG A 79 -13.53 5.21 -5.15
CA ARG A 79 -12.30 4.68 -5.75
C ARG A 79 -11.13 5.45 -5.12
N ALA A 80 -10.27 4.73 -4.41
CA ALA A 80 -8.93 5.19 -4.11
C ALA A 80 -8.19 5.43 -5.44
N MET A 81 -8.12 6.69 -5.87
CA MET A 81 -7.30 7.09 -7.00
C MET A 81 -5.98 7.58 -6.44
N SER A 82 -4.95 6.77 -6.69
CA SER A 82 -3.58 7.06 -6.34
C SER A 82 -2.98 8.12 -7.26
N PHE A 83 -1.98 8.80 -6.72
CA PHE A 83 -1.00 9.60 -7.44
C PHE A 83 -0.34 8.74 -8.54
N SER A 84 -0.44 9.15 -9.80
CA SER A 84 0.61 9.05 -10.83
C SER A 84 -0.03 9.30 -12.20
N SER A 85 0.42 10.35 -12.88
CA SER A 85 0.09 10.63 -14.27
C SER A 85 0.73 9.58 -15.17
N TYR A 86 0.06 8.45 -15.37
CA TYR A 86 0.39 7.55 -16.48
C TYR A 86 -0.13 8.16 -17.78
N ARG A 87 0.73 8.90 -18.48
CA ARG A 87 0.58 9.12 -19.92
C ARG A 87 1.36 8.01 -20.62
N SER A 88 0.62 7.11 -21.24
CA SER A 88 1.08 5.96 -22.01
C SER A 88 2.00 6.34 -23.17
N LEU A 89 3.14 5.64 -23.30
CA LEU A 89 3.86 5.45 -24.55
C LEU A 89 4.22 3.96 -24.69
N PRO A 90 4.07 3.35 -25.89
CA PRO A 90 4.35 1.94 -26.09
C PRO A 90 5.86 1.67 -26.12
N SER A 91 6.23 0.51 -25.58
CA SER A 91 7.58 -0.03 -25.56
C SER A 91 8.04 -0.41 -26.97
N SER A 92 9.16 0.15 -27.41
CA SER A 92 10.07 -0.52 -28.34
C SER A 92 11.50 -0.14 -27.99
N SER A 93 12.26 -1.17 -27.61
CA SER A 93 13.71 -1.23 -27.53
C SER A 93 14.40 -0.47 -28.67
N LEU A 94 15.42 0.33 -28.36
CA LEU A 94 16.67 0.49 -29.12
C LEU A 94 17.63 1.38 -28.31
N GLN A 95 18.87 0.93 -28.16
CA GLN A 95 19.97 1.61 -27.45
C GLN A 95 20.38 2.91 -28.16
N PRO A 96 20.89 3.93 -27.45
CA PRO A 96 21.43 5.11 -28.11
C PRO A 96 22.90 4.92 -28.48
N ARG A 97 23.20 4.96 -29.78
CA ARG A 97 24.53 5.35 -30.27
C ARG A 97 24.62 6.87 -30.32
N SER A 98 25.69 7.38 -29.71
CA SER A 98 26.19 8.75 -29.83
C SER A 98 26.43 9.15 -31.29
N HIS A 99 26.00 10.34 -31.70
CA HIS A 99 26.75 11.25 -32.57
C HIS A 99 26.13 12.65 -32.51
N SER A 100 26.91 13.63 -32.04
CA SER A 100 26.74 15.04 -32.36
C SER A 100 26.75 15.24 -33.89
N LEU A 101 26.05 16.26 -34.40
CA LEU A 101 26.54 17.22 -35.42
C LEU A 101 25.42 18.22 -35.83
N LEU A 102 25.78 19.49 -35.70
CA LEU A 102 25.37 20.72 -36.40
C LEU A 102 23.90 21.12 -36.68
N ALA A 103 23.68 22.36 -36.23
CA ALA A 103 22.77 23.39 -36.70
C ALA A 103 22.52 23.47 -38.22
N GLN A 104 21.27 23.78 -38.60
CA GLN A 104 20.96 24.71 -39.69
C GLN A 104 19.76 25.61 -39.33
N ARG A 105 19.95 26.90 -39.60
CA ARG A 105 18.98 28.00 -39.49
C ARG A 105 17.89 27.86 -40.54
N GLY A 106 16.64 28.15 -40.15
CA GLY A 106 15.53 28.43 -41.06
C GLY A 106 14.62 29.49 -40.43
N THR A 107 14.61 30.67 -41.04
CA THR A 107 13.90 31.89 -40.61
C THR A 107 12.40 31.84 -40.93
N SER A 108 11.52 32.15 -39.96
CA SER A 108 10.20 32.75 -40.25
C SER A 108 9.61 33.48 -39.03
N ARG A 109 8.92 34.60 -39.34
CA ARG A 109 8.40 35.72 -38.50
C ARG A 109 7.57 35.35 -37.25
N PRO A 110 7.48 36.27 -36.26
CA PRO A 110 6.75 36.05 -35.01
C PRO A 110 5.24 36.17 -35.22
N LYS A 111 4.48 35.13 -34.87
CA LYS A 111 3.03 35.24 -34.66
C LYS A 111 2.78 35.60 -33.20
N SER A 112 2.01 36.65 -32.99
CA SER A 112 1.51 37.13 -31.70
C SER A 112 0.84 36.01 -30.89
N PRO A 113 0.92 36.02 -29.56
CA PRO A 113 0.30 34.99 -28.74
C PRO A 113 -1.21 35.16 -28.79
N ILE A 114 -1.88 34.18 -29.40
CA ILE A 114 -3.32 34.01 -29.26
C ILE A 114 -3.59 33.75 -27.77
N GLN A 115 -4.15 34.74 -27.09
CA GLN A 115 -4.75 34.57 -25.77
C GLN A 115 -5.98 33.68 -25.92
N THR A 116 -5.82 32.38 -25.68
CA THR A 116 -6.95 31.51 -25.38
C THR A 116 -7.34 31.74 -23.92
N THR A 117 -8.26 32.68 -23.72
CA THR A 117 -8.97 32.91 -22.47
C THR A 117 -9.95 31.77 -22.20
N HIS A 118 -9.43 30.63 -21.76
CA HIS A 118 -10.22 29.67 -21.00
C HIS A 118 -9.75 29.74 -19.54
N PRO A 119 -10.55 30.28 -18.60
CA PRO A 119 -10.21 30.21 -17.19
C PRO A 119 -10.13 28.73 -16.84
N ASP A 120 -8.93 28.31 -16.49
CA ASP A 120 -8.63 26.94 -16.10
C ASP A 120 -9.53 26.60 -14.91
N LYS A 121 -10.65 25.90 -15.14
CA LYS A 121 -11.61 25.46 -14.09
C LYS A 121 -11.01 24.33 -13.25
N THR A 122 -9.71 24.37 -13.01
CA THR A 122 -9.04 23.51 -12.05
C THR A 122 -9.03 24.30 -10.75
N PHE A 123 -9.78 23.84 -9.73
CA PHE A 123 -9.83 24.46 -8.38
C PHE A 123 -8.50 24.37 -7.61
N HIS A 124 -7.38 24.28 -8.33
CA HIS A 124 -6.04 24.33 -7.79
C HIS A 124 -5.67 25.78 -7.48
N TYR A 125 -4.87 25.93 -6.44
CA TYR A 125 -4.22 27.19 -6.15
C TYR A 125 -3.13 27.47 -7.21
N THR A 126 -3.17 28.63 -7.88
CA THR A 126 -2.40 28.89 -9.11
C THR A 126 -1.23 29.88 -8.93
N GLN A 127 -0.97 30.37 -7.72
CA GLN A 127 0.05 31.39 -7.51
C GLN A 127 1.49 30.87 -7.69
N ARG A 128 2.40 31.78 -8.04
CA ARG A 128 3.76 31.49 -8.53
C ARG A 128 4.83 31.69 -7.44
N PRO A 129 6.06 31.19 -7.66
CA PRO A 129 7.23 31.56 -6.87
C PRO A 129 7.33 33.06 -6.60
N GLY A 130 7.73 33.42 -5.38
CA GLY A 130 7.78 34.79 -4.86
C GLY A 130 6.52 35.26 -4.15
N THR A 131 5.41 34.51 -4.23
CA THR A 131 4.17 34.93 -3.57
C THR A 131 4.19 34.62 -2.08
N VAL A 132 3.70 35.55 -1.25
CA VAL A 132 3.61 35.40 0.21
C VAL A 132 2.22 34.88 0.61
N ILE A 133 2.18 33.77 1.36
CA ILE A 133 0.97 33.16 1.92
C ILE A 133 0.97 33.24 3.44
N ASP A 134 -0.21 33.43 4.04
CA ASP A 134 -0.41 33.68 5.50
C ASP A 134 0.46 34.82 6.06
N SER A 135 0.86 35.77 5.22
CA SER A 135 1.80 36.86 5.55
C SER A 135 3.16 36.39 6.12
N LYS A 136 3.48 35.09 6.01
CA LYS A 136 4.64 34.48 6.68
C LYS A 136 5.48 33.58 5.79
N TYR A 137 4.90 33.02 4.74
CA TYR A 137 5.57 32.01 3.93
C TYR A 137 5.69 32.48 2.49
N THR A 138 6.92 32.60 2.00
CA THR A 138 7.17 32.97 0.60
C THR A 138 7.37 31.70 -0.23
N ILE A 139 6.54 31.50 -1.25
CA ILE A 139 6.64 30.33 -2.14
C ILE A 139 7.97 30.39 -2.90
N ILE A 140 8.77 29.33 -2.79
CA ILE A 140 10.03 29.17 -3.52
C ILE A 140 9.81 28.37 -4.80
N SER A 141 9.18 27.20 -4.69
CA SER A 141 8.98 26.29 -5.81
C SER A 141 7.84 25.31 -5.56
N ASP A 142 7.29 24.75 -6.63
CA ASP A 142 6.42 23.58 -6.56
C ASP A 142 7.26 22.32 -6.32
N ILE A 143 6.84 21.49 -5.37
CA ILE A 143 7.50 20.21 -5.04
C ILE A 143 6.54 19.01 -5.18
N GLY A 144 5.24 19.24 -5.40
CA GLY A 144 4.30 18.18 -5.72
C GLY A 144 2.96 18.68 -6.24
N LEU A 145 2.32 17.91 -7.11
CA LEU A 145 0.98 18.20 -7.65
C LEU A 145 0.14 16.93 -7.71
N GLY A 146 -1.05 16.94 -7.09
CA GLY A 146 -1.91 15.77 -7.02
C GLY A 146 -3.40 16.08 -7.10
N THR A 147 -4.23 15.05 -7.05
CA THR A 147 -5.70 15.17 -7.13
C THR A 147 -6.29 16.09 -6.07
N PHE A 148 -5.69 16.08 -4.86
CA PHE A 148 -6.20 16.80 -3.69
C PHE A 148 -5.72 18.26 -3.61
N GLY A 149 -4.63 18.61 -4.28
CA GLY A 149 -3.97 19.89 -4.07
C GLY A 149 -2.58 19.97 -4.69
N ARG A 150 -1.79 20.94 -4.21
CA ARG A 150 -0.38 21.10 -4.56
C ARG A 150 0.45 21.19 -3.28
N VAL A 151 1.71 20.80 -3.37
CA VAL A 151 2.70 20.96 -2.31
C VAL A 151 3.77 21.92 -2.80
N VAL A 152 4.03 22.97 -2.02
CA VAL A 152 5.01 23.99 -2.33
C VAL A 152 6.09 24.04 -1.26
N LYS A 153 7.33 24.29 -1.67
CA LYS A 153 8.41 24.68 -0.78
C LYS A 153 8.27 26.18 -0.50
N CYS A 154 8.38 26.58 0.75
CA CYS A 154 8.33 27.99 1.14
C CYS A 154 9.46 28.36 2.12
N SER A 155 10.00 29.56 2.00
CA SER A 155 10.79 30.15 3.09
C SER A 155 9.82 30.73 4.13
N SER A 156 10.15 30.58 5.40
CA SER A 156 9.45 31.24 6.50
C SER A 156 10.13 32.57 6.82
N VAL A 157 9.35 33.60 7.14
CA VAL A 157 9.91 34.85 7.68
C VAL A 157 10.27 34.74 9.16
N THR A 158 9.69 33.78 9.88
CA THR A 158 9.90 33.60 11.33
C THR A 158 10.86 32.46 11.65
N GLU A 159 11.01 31.48 10.75
CA GLU A 159 11.83 30.30 10.97
C GLU A 159 13.05 30.31 10.04
N PRO A 160 14.23 29.89 10.51
CA PRO A 160 15.46 29.89 9.70
C PRO A 160 15.51 28.76 8.66
N PHE A 161 14.51 27.88 8.62
CA PHE A 161 14.42 26.73 7.74
C PHE A 161 13.23 26.84 6.78
N ASN A 162 13.32 26.19 5.62
CA ASN A 162 12.17 26.11 4.72
C ASN A 162 11.14 25.12 5.25
N VAL A 163 9.92 25.28 4.74
CA VAL A 163 8.76 24.46 5.06
C VAL A 163 8.20 23.85 3.77
N ALA A 164 7.49 22.74 3.88
CA ALA A 164 6.63 22.21 2.82
C ALA A 164 5.17 22.51 3.17
N ILE A 165 4.42 23.17 2.28
CA ILE A 165 3.01 23.50 2.51
C ILE A 165 2.13 22.77 1.50
N LYS A 166 1.27 21.87 1.99
CA LYS A 166 0.23 21.16 1.22
C LYS A 166 -1.01 22.05 1.17
N ILE A 167 -1.27 22.66 0.02
CA ILE A 167 -2.41 23.55 -0.24
C ILE A 167 -3.52 22.73 -0.88
N ILE A 168 -4.59 22.48 -0.12
CA ILE A 168 -5.72 21.66 -0.54
C ILE A 168 -6.64 22.47 -1.46
N ARG A 169 -7.12 21.84 -2.54
CA ARG A 169 -8.12 22.44 -3.45
C ARG A 169 -9.33 22.95 -2.65
N LYS A 170 -9.91 24.07 -3.06
CA LYS A 170 -11.10 24.69 -2.43
C LYS A 170 -12.38 23.92 -2.75
N ILE A 171 -12.42 22.66 -2.34
CA ILE A 171 -13.54 21.74 -2.52
C ILE A 171 -13.83 21.13 -1.14
N LYS A 172 -15.06 21.32 -0.65
CA LYS A 172 -15.48 20.95 0.71
C LYS A 172 -15.04 19.54 1.10
N LYS A 173 -15.30 18.52 0.26
CA LYS A 173 -14.91 17.13 0.53
C LYS A 173 -13.40 16.93 0.73
N TYR A 174 -12.56 17.67 0.00
CA TYR A 174 -11.10 17.57 0.12
C TYR A 174 -10.61 18.30 1.36
N ILE A 175 -11.21 19.43 1.70
CA ILE A 175 -10.94 20.15 2.95
C ILE A 175 -11.32 19.27 4.15
N ASP A 176 -12.50 18.66 4.14
CA ASP A 176 -12.97 17.80 5.23
C ASP A 176 -12.04 16.58 5.39
N SER A 177 -11.63 15.94 4.29
CA SER A 177 -10.64 14.85 4.31
C SER A 177 -9.27 15.29 4.85
N ALA A 178 -8.80 16.48 4.47
CA ALA A 178 -7.51 16.99 4.91
C ALA A 178 -7.51 17.41 6.39
N ARG A 179 -8.67 17.76 6.97
CA ARG A 179 -8.81 17.97 8.41
C ARG A 179 -8.63 16.67 9.19
N ILE A 180 -9.21 15.57 8.70
CA ILE A 180 -9.02 14.24 9.26
C ILE A 180 -7.53 13.85 9.19
N GLU A 181 -6.88 14.05 8.03
CA GLU A 181 -5.43 13.84 7.87
C GLU A 181 -4.62 14.63 8.92
N ALA A 182 -4.95 15.91 9.11
CA ALA A 182 -4.28 16.75 10.10
C ALA A 182 -4.48 16.25 11.55
N ASP A 183 -5.67 15.72 11.88
CA ASP A 183 -5.95 15.17 13.21
C ASP A 183 -5.16 13.88 13.45
N VAL A 184 -5.09 12.98 12.47
CA VAL A 184 -4.24 11.77 12.53
C VAL A 184 -2.78 12.16 12.71
N LEU A 185 -2.28 13.13 11.94
CA LEU A 185 -0.89 13.60 12.04
C LEU A 185 -0.58 14.23 13.39
N ARG A 186 -1.51 15.01 13.97
CA ARG A 186 -1.34 15.56 15.34
C ARG A 186 -1.16 14.45 16.35
N ASP A 187 -1.97 13.40 16.27
CA ASP A 187 -1.87 12.25 17.17
C ASP A 187 -0.55 11.49 16.96
N VAL A 188 -0.21 11.15 15.72
CA VAL A 188 1.05 10.49 15.34
C VAL A 188 2.26 11.29 15.82
N ASN A 189 2.29 12.60 15.60
CA ASN A 189 3.41 13.46 16.00
C ASN A 189 3.49 13.63 17.52
N ARG A 190 2.35 13.76 18.22
CA ARG A 190 2.31 13.82 19.69
C ARG A 190 2.87 12.55 20.31
N GLN A 191 2.49 11.39 19.79
CA GLN A 191 2.93 10.10 20.30
C GLN A 191 4.33 9.68 19.83
N GLY A 192 4.87 10.31 18.78
CA GLY A 192 6.22 10.09 18.24
C GLY A 192 7.36 10.69 19.08
N GLY A 193 7.05 11.60 20.00
CA GLY A 193 8.05 12.30 20.82
C GLY A 193 9.07 13.08 19.97
N ARG A 194 10.33 13.14 20.43
CA ARG A 194 11.46 13.84 19.74
C ARG A 194 11.95 13.09 18.48
N GLY A 195 11.06 12.81 17.51
CA GLY A 195 11.44 12.30 16.19
C GLY A 195 11.72 10.79 16.10
N ARG A 196 11.20 9.98 17.03
CA ARG A 196 11.40 8.52 17.02
C ARG A 196 10.45 7.77 16.09
N SER A 197 9.36 8.38 15.64
CA SER A 197 8.36 7.70 14.80
C SER A 197 8.76 7.52 13.35
N LEU A 198 9.76 8.29 12.86
CA LEU A 198 10.12 8.37 11.44
C LEU A 198 8.90 8.67 10.53
N CYS A 199 7.86 9.28 11.08
CA CYS A 199 6.73 9.82 10.35
C CYS A 199 6.94 11.32 10.15
N VAL A 200 6.47 11.86 9.02
CA VAL A 200 6.57 13.30 8.73
C VAL A 200 5.99 14.15 9.86
N ARG A 201 6.70 15.25 10.21
CA ARG A 201 6.22 16.22 11.18
C ARG A 201 5.38 17.30 10.51
N MET A 202 4.13 17.42 10.96
CA MET A 202 3.25 18.54 10.67
C MET A 202 3.41 19.60 11.77
N TRP A 203 3.80 20.81 11.38
CA TRP A 203 3.99 21.93 12.31
C TRP A 203 2.72 22.71 12.58
N GLY A 204 1.77 22.71 11.64
CA GLY A 204 0.53 23.43 11.84
C GLY A 204 -0.40 23.38 10.63
N THR A 205 -1.53 24.07 10.76
CA THR A 205 -2.53 24.19 9.71
C THR A 205 -3.10 25.60 9.70
N PHE A 206 -3.51 26.10 8.54
CA PHE A 206 -4.18 27.40 8.41
C PHE A 206 -5.17 27.39 7.24
N MET A 207 -6.03 28.41 7.18
CA MET A 207 -6.89 28.67 6.03
C MET A 207 -6.34 29.83 5.23
N TRP A 208 -6.23 29.69 3.91
CA TRP A 208 -5.74 30.73 3.02
C TRP A 208 -6.62 30.85 1.78
N GLU A 209 -7.31 31.99 1.61
CA GLU A 209 -8.24 32.23 0.48
C GLU A 209 -9.33 31.15 0.28
N GLY A 210 -9.63 30.40 1.35
CA GLY A 210 -10.55 29.26 1.33
C GLY A 210 -9.92 27.90 1.03
N HIS A 211 -8.60 27.84 0.82
CA HIS A 211 -7.82 26.62 0.81
C HIS A 211 -7.44 26.23 2.25
N PHE A 212 -7.52 24.94 2.56
CA PHE A 212 -6.96 24.41 3.81
C PHE A 212 -5.50 24.05 3.56
N CYS A 213 -4.60 24.52 4.42
CA CYS A 213 -3.16 24.36 4.27
C CYS A 213 -2.59 23.58 5.44
N LEU A 214 -1.72 22.62 5.15
CA LEU A 214 -0.94 21.87 6.15
C LEU A 214 0.53 22.22 5.99
N ILE A 215 1.21 22.56 7.09
CA ILE A 215 2.62 22.93 7.12
C ILE A 215 3.42 21.74 7.65
N PHE A 216 4.44 21.34 6.90
CA PHE A 216 5.33 20.23 7.22
C PHE A 216 6.78 20.67 7.25
N GLU A 217 7.61 19.85 7.90
CA GLU A 217 9.05 19.92 7.71
C GLU A 217 9.43 19.71 6.24
N GLU A 218 10.48 20.40 5.77
CA GLU A 218 11.07 20.13 4.46
C GLU A 218 11.80 18.78 4.50
N LEU A 219 11.48 17.90 3.56
CA LEU A 219 12.19 16.65 3.31
C LEU A 219 12.79 16.66 1.89
N GLY A 220 13.71 15.73 1.64
CA GLY A 220 14.32 15.52 0.34
C GLY A 220 13.42 14.77 -0.64
N LEU A 221 14.05 14.17 -1.66
CA LEU A 221 13.36 13.42 -2.70
C LEU A 221 12.56 12.24 -2.11
N SER A 222 11.42 11.93 -2.75
CA SER A 222 10.78 10.63 -2.56
C SER A 222 11.69 9.51 -3.08
N LEU A 223 11.54 8.29 -2.58
CA LEU A 223 12.28 7.13 -3.11
C LEU A 223 11.96 6.92 -4.61
N TYR A 224 10.75 7.26 -5.04
CA TYR A 224 10.36 7.19 -6.44
C TYR A 224 11.15 8.19 -7.30
N ASP A 225 11.22 9.45 -6.88
CA ASP A 225 11.93 10.50 -7.62
C ASP A 225 13.44 10.23 -7.63
N LEU A 226 13.99 9.67 -6.56
CA LEU A 226 15.38 9.21 -6.52
C LEU A 226 15.64 8.07 -7.51
N LEU A 227 14.77 7.05 -7.52
CA LEU A 227 14.91 5.89 -8.41
C LEU A 227 14.80 6.32 -9.88
N LYS A 228 13.79 7.14 -10.19
CA LYS A 228 13.59 7.72 -11.53
C LYS A 228 14.76 8.61 -11.95
N GLY A 229 15.25 9.47 -11.05
CA GLY A 229 16.40 10.35 -11.30
C GLY A 229 17.69 9.58 -11.60
N ASN A 230 17.80 8.36 -11.07
CA ASN A 230 18.88 7.42 -11.36
C ASN A 230 18.59 6.47 -12.52
N GLY A 231 17.55 6.73 -13.32
CA GLY A 231 17.21 5.92 -14.50
C GLY A 231 16.72 4.51 -14.16
N TYR A 232 16.10 4.33 -13.00
CA TYR A 232 15.63 3.04 -12.47
C TYR A 232 16.75 2.01 -12.25
N GLU A 233 17.98 2.48 -12.06
CA GLU A 233 19.10 1.63 -11.64
C GLU A 233 18.91 1.13 -10.20
N ARG A 234 19.39 -0.08 -9.96
CA ARG A 234 19.33 -0.72 -8.64
C ARG A 234 20.15 0.05 -7.63
N PHE A 235 19.60 0.28 -6.44
CA PHE A 235 20.38 0.89 -5.38
C PHE A 235 21.37 -0.10 -4.72
N PRO A 236 22.48 0.40 -4.15
CA PRO A 236 23.44 -0.42 -3.43
C PRO A 236 22.78 -1.07 -2.21
N MET A 237 23.23 -2.27 -1.84
CA MET A 237 22.57 -3.04 -0.77
C MET A 237 22.61 -2.33 0.60
N GLY A 238 23.64 -1.52 0.87
CA GLY A 238 23.71 -0.69 2.08
C GLY A 238 22.53 0.29 2.18
N PHE A 239 22.22 0.99 1.07
CA PHE A 239 21.05 1.88 0.99
C PHE A 239 19.74 1.12 1.23
N ASN A 240 19.60 -0.06 0.61
CA ASN A 240 18.39 -0.89 0.76
C ASN A 240 18.18 -1.34 2.23
N TRP A 241 19.25 -1.73 2.93
CA TRP A 241 19.19 -2.11 4.34
C TRP A 241 18.89 -0.94 5.28
N ASP A 242 19.42 0.25 5.01
CA ASP A 242 19.12 1.46 5.76
C ASP A 242 17.63 1.82 5.64
N VAL A 243 17.09 1.80 4.41
CA VAL A 243 15.66 2.03 4.16
C VAL A 243 14.80 0.95 4.83
N ALA A 244 15.19 -0.32 4.75
CA ALA A 244 14.46 -1.42 5.37
C ALA A 244 14.37 -1.25 6.89
N ARG A 245 15.46 -0.86 7.55
CA ARG A 245 15.49 -0.60 8.99
C ARG A 245 14.47 0.47 9.38
N ASP A 246 14.55 1.62 8.70
CA ASP A 246 13.68 2.76 8.99
C ASP A 246 12.20 2.42 8.77
N LEU A 247 11.86 1.74 7.66
CA LEU A 247 10.48 1.34 7.40
C LEU A 247 9.96 0.34 8.43
N VAL A 248 10.78 -0.62 8.86
CA VAL A 248 10.41 -1.57 9.91
C VAL A 248 10.18 -0.85 11.25
N ASP A 249 11.01 0.14 11.61
CA ASP A 249 10.79 0.98 12.79
C ASP A 249 9.46 1.76 12.71
N VAL A 250 9.13 2.32 11.55
CA VAL A 250 7.81 2.96 11.32
C VAL A 250 6.68 1.95 11.53
N MET A 251 6.81 0.73 11.00
CA MET A 251 5.76 -0.28 11.11
C MET A 251 5.53 -0.72 12.56
N GLU A 252 6.59 -0.86 13.36
CA GLU A 252 6.48 -1.14 14.79
C GLU A 252 5.78 0.02 15.53
N PHE A 253 6.14 1.25 15.18
CA PHE A 253 5.51 2.45 15.74
C PHE A 253 4.00 2.51 15.43
N LEU A 254 3.59 2.31 14.17
CA LEU A 254 2.19 2.33 13.77
C LEU A 254 1.42 1.16 14.38
N LYS A 255 2.04 -0.02 14.47
CA LYS A 255 1.42 -1.19 15.10
C LYS A 255 1.06 -0.95 16.55
N GLY A 256 1.95 -0.34 17.34
CA GLY A 256 1.70 0.00 18.74
C GLY A 256 0.51 0.95 18.95
N ARG A 257 -0.02 1.55 17.88
CA ARG A 257 -1.12 2.52 17.88
C ARG A 257 -2.38 2.00 17.21
N ASN A 258 -2.35 0.76 16.71
CA ASN A 258 -3.41 0.18 15.91
C ASN A 258 -3.82 1.08 14.72
N LEU A 259 -2.82 1.77 14.14
CA LEU A 259 -2.98 2.64 12.99
C LEU A 259 -2.46 1.93 11.75
N VAL A 260 -3.27 1.89 10.70
CA VAL A 260 -2.89 1.37 9.39
C VAL A 260 -2.72 2.55 8.45
N HIS A 261 -1.57 2.68 7.79
CA HIS A 261 -1.27 3.75 6.85
C HIS A 261 -2.08 3.61 5.56
N THR A 262 -2.23 2.39 5.06
CA THR A 262 -3.04 2.01 3.89
C THR A 262 -2.51 2.45 2.52
N ASP A 263 -1.50 3.32 2.41
CA ASP A 263 -0.94 3.72 1.11
C ASP A 263 0.60 3.86 1.12
N ILE A 264 1.29 2.84 1.62
CA ILE A 264 2.76 2.76 1.56
C ILE A 264 3.19 2.43 0.13
N LYS A 265 4.05 3.29 -0.43
CA LYS A 265 4.62 3.22 -1.78
C LYS A 265 5.83 4.16 -1.86
N LEU A 266 6.61 4.08 -2.94
CA LEU A 266 7.84 4.86 -3.08
C LEU A 266 7.62 6.38 -3.04
N GLU A 267 6.50 6.86 -3.56
CA GLU A 267 6.17 8.29 -3.60
C GLU A 267 5.90 8.86 -2.19
N ASN A 268 5.48 8.02 -1.25
CA ASN A 268 5.11 8.41 0.11
C ASN A 268 6.24 8.18 1.13
N ILE A 269 7.43 7.78 0.67
CA ILE A 269 8.62 7.59 1.50
C ILE A 269 9.67 8.59 1.04
N LEU A 270 9.96 9.58 1.88
CA LEU A 270 10.85 10.70 1.54
C LEU A 270 12.15 10.61 2.33
N LEU A 271 13.25 11.05 1.71
CA LEU A 271 14.55 11.10 2.37
C LEU A 271 14.64 12.27 3.36
N ASP A 272 15.14 12.00 4.57
CA ASP A 272 15.48 12.99 5.59
C ASP A 272 16.99 13.23 5.60
N VAL A 273 17.49 13.77 4.49
CA VAL A 273 18.92 14.01 4.25
C VAL A 273 19.12 15.36 3.56
N LYS A 274 20.27 16.00 3.79
CA LYS A 274 20.62 17.25 3.13
C LYS A 274 21.21 17.00 1.75
N GLU A 275 21.18 18.02 0.90
CA GLU A 275 21.78 17.97 -0.43
C GLU A 275 23.29 17.63 -0.39
N SER A 276 23.99 18.08 0.65
CA SER A 276 25.41 17.77 0.90
C SER A 276 25.69 16.31 1.26
N ASP A 277 24.67 15.53 1.63
CA ASP A 277 24.82 14.13 2.03
C ASP A 277 24.82 13.18 0.83
N TYR A 278 24.43 13.66 -0.35
CA TYR A 278 24.44 12.87 -1.57
C TYR A 278 25.84 12.68 -2.12
N VAL A 279 26.09 11.48 -2.59
CA VAL A 279 27.31 11.05 -3.27
C VAL A 279 26.95 10.27 -4.51
N TYR A 280 27.92 10.16 -5.43
CA TYR A 280 27.84 9.20 -6.52
C TYR A 280 28.45 7.88 -6.06
N GLN A 281 27.71 6.79 -6.26
CA GLN A 281 28.16 5.43 -6.02
C GLN A 281 27.96 4.60 -7.28
N THR A 282 28.77 3.56 -7.46
CA THR A 282 28.56 2.58 -8.52
C THR A 282 27.40 1.65 -8.13
N SER A 283 26.34 1.64 -8.93
CA SER A 283 25.23 0.68 -8.81
C SER A 283 25.70 -0.77 -9.07
N PRO A 284 24.93 -1.78 -8.64
CA PRO A 284 25.18 -3.17 -9.05
C PRO A 284 25.20 -3.38 -10.57
N GLY A 285 24.56 -2.50 -11.34
CA GLY A 285 24.58 -2.50 -12.81
C GLY A 285 25.82 -1.83 -13.43
N GLY A 286 26.76 -1.33 -12.63
CA GLY A 286 27.98 -0.67 -13.08
C GLY A 286 27.82 0.81 -13.45
N ARG A 287 26.61 1.39 -13.32
CA ARG A 287 26.36 2.82 -13.59
C ARG A 287 26.57 3.66 -12.34
N GLN A 288 27.04 4.90 -12.51
CA GLN A 288 27.09 5.87 -11.42
C GLN A 288 25.67 6.36 -11.10
N ILE A 289 25.29 6.24 -9.83
CA ILE A 289 23.99 6.65 -9.30
C ILE A 289 24.18 7.58 -8.12
N ARG A 290 23.26 8.54 -7.97
CA ARG A 290 23.24 9.52 -6.89
C ARG A 290 22.40 8.99 -5.73
N VAL A 291 23.02 8.75 -4.59
CA VAL A 291 22.38 8.27 -3.35
C VAL A 291 22.98 8.99 -2.14
N PRO A 292 22.25 9.16 -1.03
CA PRO A 292 22.86 9.65 0.21
C PRO A 292 23.91 8.67 0.73
N LYS A 293 24.92 9.18 1.44
CA LYS A 293 25.95 8.34 2.11
C LYS A 293 25.32 7.32 3.07
N VAL A 294 24.32 7.76 3.82
CA VAL A 294 23.50 6.94 4.72
C VAL A 294 22.05 7.31 4.43
N ALA A 295 21.21 6.31 4.16
CA ALA A 295 19.81 6.58 3.92
C ALA A 295 19.10 6.83 5.25
N LYS A 296 18.33 7.92 5.31
CA LYS A 296 17.35 8.16 6.36
C LYS A 296 16.03 8.48 5.69
N VAL A 297 14.96 7.79 6.04
CA VAL A 297 13.65 8.01 5.42
C VAL A 297 12.57 8.35 6.44
N LYS A 298 11.54 9.05 5.98
CA LYS A 298 10.28 9.23 6.70
C LYS A 298 9.09 8.83 5.86
N LEU A 299 8.11 8.23 6.54
CA LEU A 299 6.80 7.95 5.95
C LEU A 299 5.93 9.21 5.96
N CYS A 300 5.32 9.49 4.82
CA CYS A 300 4.50 10.67 4.56
C CYS A 300 3.09 10.25 4.06
N ASP A 301 2.20 11.24 3.98
CA ASP A 301 0.82 11.12 3.43
C ASP A 301 -0.12 10.19 4.21
N PHE A 302 -0.58 10.68 5.36
CA PHE A 302 -1.53 9.97 6.23
C PHE A 302 -3.00 10.17 5.81
N GLY A 303 -3.27 10.68 4.60
CA GLY A 303 -4.62 11.00 4.15
C GLY A 303 -5.57 9.81 4.03
N GLY A 304 -5.03 8.58 3.91
CA GLY A 304 -5.79 7.33 3.92
C GLY A 304 -5.70 6.54 5.22
N ALA A 305 -4.91 7.01 6.20
CA ALA A 305 -4.65 6.26 7.41
C ALA A 305 -5.94 6.00 8.21
N THR A 306 -6.07 4.80 8.76
CA THR A 306 -7.30 4.32 9.41
C THR A 306 -6.94 3.59 10.70
N TYR A 307 -7.57 3.95 11.82
CA TYR A 307 -7.42 3.20 13.08
C TYR A 307 -8.24 1.91 13.04
N ASP A 308 -7.79 0.85 13.74
CA ASP A 308 -8.46 -0.46 13.68
C ASP A 308 -9.93 -0.44 14.16
N ASN A 309 -10.30 0.51 15.03
CA ASN A 309 -11.66 0.70 15.54
C ASN A 309 -12.57 1.53 14.62
N GLU A 310 -12.03 2.09 13.54
CA GLU A 310 -12.79 2.89 12.58
C GLU A 310 -13.41 2.02 11.47
N ARG A 311 -14.32 2.63 10.70
CA ARG A 311 -14.96 1.96 9.57
C ARG A 311 -13.94 1.72 8.45
N LYS A 312 -13.59 0.45 8.24
CA LYS A 312 -12.64 0.03 7.20
C LYS A 312 -13.28 0.02 5.81
N GLY A 313 -12.61 0.65 4.85
CA GLY A 313 -12.90 0.48 3.43
C GLY A 313 -12.57 -0.94 2.95
N ARG A 314 -13.22 -1.41 1.88
CA ARG A 314 -12.91 -2.75 1.31
C ARG A 314 -11.58 -2.79 0.59
N VAL A 315 -11.26 -1.72 -0.15
CA VAL A 315 -10.08 -1.64 -1.00
C VAL A 315 -9.20 -0.51 -0.49
N ILE A 316 -7.98 -0.88 -0.13
CA ILE A 316 -6.90 0.02 0.26
C ILE A 316 -5.66 -0.28 -0.58
N ASN A 317 -4.57 0.46 -0.33
CA ASN A 317 -3.30 0.41 -1.03
C ASN A 317 -3.38 0.83 -2.50
N THR A 318 -2.34 1.50 -2.94
CA THR A 318 -2.00 1.57 -4.36
C THR A 318 -1.81 0.16 -4.92
N ARG A 319 -2.36 -0.07 -6.13
CA ARG A 319 -2.59 -1.43 -6.66
C ARG A 319 -1.34 -2.31 -6.63
N GLN A 320 -0.18 -1.77 -7.00
CA GLN A 320 1.08 -2.50 -7.13
C GLN A 320 1.68 -2.91 -5.78
N TYR A 321 1.21 -2.30 -4.68
CA TYR A 321 1.67 -2.55 -3.30
C TYR A 321 0.57 -3.22 -2.46
N ARG A 322 -0.53 -3.64 -3.08
CA ARG A 322 -1.73 -4.11 -2.39
C ARG A 322 -1.58 -5.55 -1.91
N ALA A 323 -1.89 -5.77 -0.64
CA ALA A 323 -1.79 -7.08 0.00
C ALA A 323 -2.82 -8.09 -0.53
N PRO A 324 -2.49 -9.40 -0.53
CA PRO A 324 -3.38 -10.45 -1.03
C PRO A 324 -4.70 -10.52 -0.29
N GLU A 325 -4.71 -10.34 1.04
CA GLU A 325 -5.93 -10.33 1.85
C GLU A 325 -6.89 -9.18 1.50
N VAL A 326 -6.36 -8.06 1.00
CA VAL A 326 -7.16 -6.93 0.52
C VAL A 326 -7.80 -7.28 -0.83
N ILE A 327 -7.04 -7.89 -1.75
CA ILE A 327 -7.55 -8.31 -3.07
C ILE A 327 -8.61 -9.40 -2.93
N LEU A 328 -8.41 -10.31 -1.97
CA LEU A 328 -9.32 -11.41 -1.64
C LEU A 328 -10.49 -10.99 -0.74
N GLU A 329 -10.61 -9.71 -0.36
CA GLU A 329 -11.66 -9.19 0.53
C GLU A 329 -11.79 -9.96 1.87
N LEU A 330 -10.67 -10.39 2.45
CA LEU A 330 -10.61 -11.15 3.72
C LEU A 330 -10.58 -10.26 4.98
N GLY A 331 -10.65 -8.93 4.77
CA GLY A 331 -10.36 -7.94 5.80
C GLY A 331 -8.86 -7.65 5.90
N TRP A 332 -8.52 -6.53 6.51
CA TRP A 332 -7.15 -6.06 6.62
C TRP A 332 -6.91 -5.30 7.93
N SER A 333 -5.64 -5.23 8.31
CA SER A 333 -5.11 -4.46 9.44
C SER A 333 -3.62 -4.16 9.14
N THR A 334 -2.83 -3.89 10.16
CA THR A 334 -1.40 -3.57 10.07
C THR A 334 -0.54 -4.53 9.24
N PRO A 335 -0.80 -5.86 9.13
CA PRO A 335 -0.01 -6.71 8.24
C PRO A 335 -0.08 -6.30 6.76
N SER A 336 -1.14 -5.61 6.33
CA SER A 336 -1.27 -5.12 4.96
C SER A 336 -0.20 -4.07 4.64
N ASP A 337 0.19 -3.25 5.60
CA ASP A 337 1.26 -2.26 5.42
C ASP A 337 2.64 -2.94 5.38
N MET A 338 2.85 -3.99 6.18
CA MET A 338 4.08 -4.81 6.11
C MET A 338 4.26 -5.44 4.72
N TRP A 339 3.17 -5.88 4.07
CA TRP A 339 3.22 -6.35 2.69
C TRP A 339 3.66 -5.23 1.73
N SER A 340 3.07 -4.04 1.84
CA SER A 340 3.44 -2.90 1.01
C SER A 340 4.91 -2.50 1.19
N VAL A 341 5.44 -2.59 2.42
CA VAL A 341 6.88 -2.43 2.70
C VAL A 341 7.69 -3.49 1.94
N GLY A 342 7.30 -4.76 1.97
CA GLY A 342 7.96 -5.81 1.19
C GLY A 342 8.03 -5.51 -0.31
N CYS A 343 6.93 -5.02 -0.89
CA CYS A 343 6.89 -4.60 -2.30
C CYS A 343 7.85 -3.43 -2.58
N VAL A 344 7.90 -2.43 -1.69
CA VAL A 344 8.83 -1.30 -1.77
C VAL A 344 10.29 -1.79 -1.73
N LEU A 345 10.62 -2.68 -0.81
CA LEU A 345 11.99 -3.20 -0.66
C LEU A 345 12.43 -4.00 -1.89
N ALA A 346 11.54 -4.82 -2.46
CA ALA A 346 11.80 -5.53 -3.71
C ALA A 346 12.02 -4.54 -4.89
N GLU A 347 11.22 -3.46 -4.95
CA GLU A 347 11.32 -2.47 -6.02
C GLU A 347 12.63 -1.66 -5.97
N ILE A 348 13.04 -1.16 -4.80
CA ILE A 348 14.28 -0.37 -4.68
C ILE A 348 15.55 -1.20 -4.95
N SER A 349 15.50 -2.51 -4.68
CA SER A 349 16.64 -3.41 -4.87
C SER A 349 16.74 -3.97 -6.30
N SER A 350 15.63 -4.01 -7.05
CA SER A 350 15.59 -4.49 -8.45
C SER A 350 15.47 -3.38 -9.49
N GLY A 351 14.99 -2.20 -9.10
CA GLY A 351 14.62 -1.08 -9.97
C GLY A 351 13.26 -1.25 -10.65
N ASN A 352 12.53 -2.33 -10.39
CA ASN A 352 11.29 -2.67 -11.06
C ASN A 352 10.17 -2.97 -10.07
N LEU A 353 8.94 -2.58 -10.43
CA LEU A 353 7.74 -2.98 -9.67
C LEU A 353 7.68 -4.50 -9.53
N LEU A 354 7.53 -4.98 -8.29
CA LEU A 354 7.36 -6.42 -8.03
C LEU A 354 6.09 -6.97 -8.70
N PHE A 355 5.00 -6.20 -8.67
CA PHE A 355 3.71 -6.56 -9.27
C PHE A 355 3.19 -5.43 -10.18
N SER A 356 3.65 -5.39 -11.43
CA SER A 356 3.19 -4.42 -12.42
C SER A 356 1.89 -4.89 -13.09
N THR A 357 0.74 -4.41 -12.61
CA THR A 357 -0.57 -4.84 -13.11
C THR A 357 -1.67 -3.81 -12.86
N HIS A 358 -2.73 -3.88 -13.67
CA HIS A 358 -3.97 -3.12 -13.50
C HIS A 358 -5.20 -3.98 -13.18
N SER A 359 -5.04 -5.32 -13.04
CA SER A 359 -6.13 -6.27 -12.84
C SER A 359 -5.98 -7.05 -11.52
N ASN A 360 -7.07 -7.29 -10.79
CA ASN A 360 -7.01 -8.09 -9.55
C ASN A 360 -6.61 -9.54 -9.82
N PHE A 361 -7.14 -10.17 -10.87
CA PHE A 361 -6.85 -11.57 -11.17
C PHE A 361 -5.42 -11.76 -11.69
N GLU A 362 -4.93 -10.84 -12.50
CA GLU A 362 -3.52 -10.85 -12.90
C GLU A 362 -2.62 -10.62 -11.69
N HIS A 363 -2.97 -9.69 -10.79
CA HIS A 363 -2.20 -9.46 -9.56
C HIS A 363 -2.11 -10.72 -8.69
N LEU A 364 -3.24 -11.39 -8.46
CA LEU A 364 -3.27 -12.67 -7.74
C LEU A 364 -2.41 -13.75 -8.42
N ALA A 365 -2.44 -13.82 -9.75
CA ALA A 365 -1.62 -14.78 -10.49
C ALA A 365 -0.12 -14.45 -10.42
N LEU A 366 0.25 -13.17 -10.44
CA LEU A 366 1.63 -12.72 -10.23
C LEU A 366 2.11 -13.06 -8.82
N ILE A 367 1.30 -12.82 -7.79
CA ILE A 367 1.61 -13.19 -6.41
C ILE A 367 1.90 -14.69 -6.32
N GLU A 368 1.02 -15.53 -6.87
CA GLU A 368 1.20 -16.98 -6.82
C GLU A 368 2.45 -17.43 -7.58
N ARG A 369 2.72 -16.85 -8.74
CA ARG A 369 3.90 -17.15 -9.54
C ARG A 369 5.20 -16.80 -8.82
N THR A 370 5.22 -15.66 -8.14
CA THR A 370 6.41 -15.09 -7.49
C THR A 370 6.67 -15.72 -6.13
N LEU A 371 5.63 -15.93 -5.31
CA LEU A 371 5.73 -16.28 -3.89
C LEU A 371 5.22 -17.70 -3.56
N GLY A 372 4.61 -18.39 -4.54
CA GLY A 372 4.04 -19.71 -4.35
C GLY A 372 2.53 -19.71 -4.07
N ARG A 373 1.99 -20.90 -3.82
CA ARG A 373 0.54 -21.14 -3.80
C ARG A 373 -0.15 -20.38 -2.67
N PHE A 374 -1.33 -19.84 -2.95
CA PHE A 374 -2.18 -19.26 -1.91
C PHE A 374 -2.61 -20.32 -0.89
N PRO A 375 -2.58 -20.02 0.42
CA PRO A 375 -3.12 -20.91 1.44
C PRO A 375 -4.59 -21.22 1.18
N ARG A 376 -4.93 -22.52 1.20
CA ARG A 376 -6.30 -23.00 0.90
C ARG A 376 -7.38 -22.30 1.72
N HIS A 377 -7.11 -22.06 3.00
CA HIS A 377 -8.06 -21.40 3.90
C HIS A 377 -8.37 -19.94 3.50
N MET A 378 -7.45 -19.23 2.83
CA MET A 378 -7.69 -17.87 2.33
C MET A 378 -8.61 -17.90 1.11
N ILE A 379 -8.39 -18.87 0.21
CA ILE A 379 -9.22 -19.08 -0.98
C ILE A 379 -10.66 -19.42 -0.55
N GLU A 380 -10.82 -20.38 0.36
CA GLU A 380 -12.14 -20.86 0.82
C GLU A 380 -12.94 -19.79 1.57
N ARG A 381 -12.27 -18.86 2.26
CA ARG A 381 -12.92 -17.76 2.99
C ARG A 381 -13.22 -16.55 2.12
N SER A 382 -12.60 -16.44 0.94
CA SER A 382 -12.75 -15.26 0.10
C SER A 382 -14.16 -15.19 -0.50
N PRO A 383 -14.86 -14.05 -0.43
CA PRO A 383 -16.12 -13.86 -1.13
C PRO A 383 -15.93 -13.65 -2.64
N VAL A 384 -14.69 -13.48 -3.11
CA VAL A 384 -14.38 -13.24 -4.53
C VAL A 384 -14.63 -14.53 -5.31
N LYS A 385 -15.51 -14.46 -6.31
CA LYS A 385 -15.84 -15.59 -7.19
C LYS A 385 -14.86 -15.68 -8.35
N ASN A 386 -14.74 -16.87 -8.93
CA ASN A 386 -13.91 -17.14 -10.11
C ASN A 386 -12.46 -16.70 -9.91
N LEU A 387 -11.90 -16.98 -8.73
CA LEU A 387 -10.48 -16.80 -8.50
C LEU A 387 -9.68 -17.60 -9.54
N PRO A 388 -8.51 -17.12 -9.99
CA PRO A 388 -7.69 -17.80 -11.00
C PRO A 388 -7.00 -19.08 -10.47
N PHE A 389 -7.45 -19.59 -9.33
CA PHE A 389 -6.91 -20.74 -8.63
C PHE A 389 -7.94 -21.88 -8.70
N VAL A 390 -7.67 -22.97 -9.42
CA VAL A 390 -8.53 -24.17 -9.41
C VAL A 390 -7.76 -25.30 -8.76
N ASP A 391 -8.26 -25.83 -7.64
CA ASP A 391 -7.62 -26.92 -6.89
C ASP A 391 -6.14 -26.63 -6.51
N GLY A 392 -5.83 -25.34 -6.37
CA GLY A 392 -4.48 -24.81 -6.13
C GLY A 392 -3.53 -24.97 -7.32
N VAL A 393 -4.01 -25.21 -8.52
CA VAL A 393 -3.24 -25.10 -9.77
C VAL A 393 -3.88 -23.96 -10.58
N HIS A 394 -3.06 -23.11 -11.20
CA HIS A 394 -3.55 -22.03 -12.06
C HIS A 394 -4.54 -22.57 -13.10
N ASP A 395 -5.83 -22.28 -12.95
CA ASP A 395 -6.72 -22.30 -14.11
C ASP A 395 -6.67 -20.93 -14.75
N ASN A 396 -5.88 -20.91 -15.82
CA ASN A 396 -5.65 -19.72 -16.61
C ASN A 396 -6.90 -19.27 -17.39
N ALA A 397 -8.05 -19.94 -17.27
CA ALA A 397 -9.29 -19.58 -17.97
C ALA A 397 -9.80 -18.17 -17.65
N VAL A 398 -9.47 -17.62 -16.46
CA VAL A 398 -9.90 -16.27 -16.05
C VAL A 398 -8.98 -15.17 -16.61
N LEU A 399 -7.75 -15.52 -17.00
CA LEU A 399 -6.75 -14.57 -17.49
C LEU A 399 -6.80 -14.44 -19.00
N SER A 400 -6.58 -13.21 -19.48
CA SER A 400 -6.30 -12.96 -20.90
C SER A 400 -5.05 -13.73 -21.36
N GLY A 401 -4.94 -14.03 -22.66
CA GLY A 401 -3.75 -14.69 -23.21
C GLY A 401 -2.46 -13.88 -23.01
N GLU A 402 -2.56 -12.54 -23.04
CA GLU A 402 -1.44 -11.63 -22.76
C GLU A 402 -1.02 -11.70 -21.29
N SER A 403 -1.97 -11.56 -20.36
CA SER A 403 -1.73 -11.69 -18.92
C SER A 403 -1.08 -13.02 -18.56
N ARG A 404 -1.54 -14.12 -19.17
CA ARG A 404 -0.97 -15.45 -18.94
C ARG A 404 0.50 -15.53 -19.37
N ARG A 405 0.82 -15.02 -20.56
CA ARG A 405 2.20 -14.98 -21.07
C ARG A 405 3.09 -14.08 -20.21
N TYR A 406 2.53 -12.97 -19.72
CA TYR A 406 3.24 -12.07 -18.81
C TYR A 406 3.55 -12.77 -17.49
N VAL A 407 2.56 -13.35 -16.80
CA VAL A 407 2.72 -14.09 -15.55
C VAL A 407 3.75 -15.22 -15.70
N GLN A 408 3.71 -15.99 -16.78
CA GLN A 408 4.67 -17.10 -17.00
C GLN A 408 6.13 -16.66 -17.03
N LYS A 409 6.41 -15.43 -17.51
CA LYS A 409 7.77 -14.87 -17.62
C LYS A 409 8.32 -14.31 -16.31
N VAL A 410 7.47 -14.06 -15.32
CA VAL A 410 7.91 -13.53 -14.03
C VAL A 410 8.72 -14.59 -13.28
N ARG A 411 9.85 -14.17 -12.71
CA ARG A 411 10.76 -15.02 -11.94
C ARG A 411 10.20 -15.28 -10.55
N ARG A 412 10.61 -16.40 -9.94
CA ARG A 412 10.26 -16.66 -8.54
C ARG A 412 11.12 -15.82 -7.61
N MET A 413 10.59 -15.50 -6.43
CA MET A 413 11.30 -14.72 -5.43
C MET A 413 12.64 -15.36 -5.06
N GLU A 414 12.71 -16.69 -4.93
CA GLU A 414 13.94 -17.41 -4.56
C GLU A 414 15.01 -17.36 -5.65
N GLU A 415 14.62 -17.15 -6.90
CA GLU A 415 15.53 -17.07 -8.05
C GLU A 415 16.13 -15.67 -8.22
N GLU A 416 15.44 -14.65 -7.71
CA GLU A 416 15.81 -13.24 -7.87
C GLU A 416 16.45 -12.65 -6.60
N TYR A 417 15.96 -13.02 -5.42
CA TYR A 417 16.42 -12.47 -4.14
C TYR A 417 16.98 -13.58 -3.24
N VAL A 418 18.29 -13.50 -2.99
CA VAL A 418 19.07 -14.51 -2.24
C VAL A 418 19.68 -13.94 -0.97
N GLY A 419 20.14 -14.83 -0.09
CA GLY A 419 20.77 -14.48 1.20
C GLY A 419 19.82 -13.77 2.16
N GLU A 420 20.40 -13.02 3.11
CA GLU A 420 19.66 -12.33 4.17
C GLU A 420 18.56 -11.39 3.64
N TRP A 421 18.82 -10.75 2.50
CA TRP A 421 17.84 -9.86 1.84
C TRP A 421 16.64 -10.64 1.31
N GLY A 422 16.89 -11.78 0.65
CA GLY A 422 15.84 -12.67 0.18
C GLY A 422 15.02 -13.26 1.33
N ASP A 423 15.65 -13.60 2.46
CA ASP A 423 14.96 -14.10 3.65
C ASP A 423 14.03 -13.05 4.25
N LEU A 424 14.50 -11.80 4.38
CA LEU A 424 13.68 -10.68 4.81
C LEU A 424 12.45 -10.51 3.91
N LEU A 425 12.66 -10.46 2.58
CA LEU A 425 11.58 -10.29 1.61
C LEU A 425 10.56 -11.41 1.70
N ARG A 426 10.98 -12.68 1.75
CA ARG A 426 10.06 -13.81 1.90
C ARG A 426 9.24 -13.74 3.19
N GLY A 427 9.85 -13.31 4.29
CA GLY A 427 9.15 -13.16 5.57
C GLY A 427 8.08 -12.07 5.57
N VAL A 428 8.39 -10.89 5.01
CA VAL A 428 7.44 -9.76 4.96
C VAL A 428 6.43 -9.87 3.81
N LEU A 429 6.72 -10.66 2.78
CA LEU A 429 5.82 -10.97 1.66
C LEU A 429 5.15 -12.35 1.80
N GLU A 430 5.08 -12.91 3.00
CA GLU A 430 4.27 -14.08 3.27
C GLU A 430 2.80 -13.79 2.95
N ILE A 431 2.17 -14.69 2.18
CA ILE A 431 0.81 -14.51 1.65
C ILE A 431 -0.21 -14.48 2.79
N ASP A 432 -0.08 -15.37 3.77
CA ASP A 432 -0.96 -15.38 4.94
C ASP A 432 -0.61 -14.23 5.90
N PRO A 433 -1.48 -13.21 6.08
CA PRO A 433 -1.21 -12.10 6.99
C PRO A 433 -1.03 -12.54 8.45
N GLY A 434 -1.50 -13.73 8.84
CA GLY A 434 -1.30 -14.31 10.17
C GLY A 434 0.09 -14.94 10.37
N ARG A 435 0.80 -15.26 9.28
CA ARG A 435 2.17 -15.81 9.29
C ARG A 435 3.22 -14.81 8.85
N ARG A 436 2.80 -13.72 8.21
CA ARG A 436 3.65 -12.62 7.78
C ARG A 436 4.44 -12.04 8.93
N TRP A 437 5.74 -11.85 8.69
CA TRP A 437 6.64 -11.33 9.70
C TRP A 437 6.17 -9.97 10.18
N LYS A 438 6.19 -9.82 11.50
CA LYS A 438 5.89 -8.57 12.19
C LYS A 438 7.13 -7.70 12.22
N ALA A 439 6.93 -6.39 12.32
CA ALA A 439 8.03 -5.44 12.48
C ALA A 439 8.95 -5.82 13.65
N SER A 440 8.39 -6.16 14.82
CA SER A 440 9.13 -6.67 15.98
C SER A 440 10.04 -7.88 15.69
N GLU A 441 9.61 -8.80 14.82
CA GLU A 441 10.38 -9.98 14.43
C GLU A 441 11.53 -9.59 13.49
N CYS A 442 11.27 -8.72 12.50
CA CYS A 442 12.29 -8.16 11.63
C CYS A 442 13.36 -7.38 12.42
N LEU A 443 12.94 -6.54 13.39
CA LEU A 443 13.85 -5.81 14.27
C LEU A 443 14.75 -6.75 15.04
N HIS A 444 14.20 -7.83 15.61
CA HIS A 444 14.98 -8.79 16.35
C HIS A 444 16.00 -9.52 15.48
N SER A 445 15.58 -10.01 14.31
CA SER A 445 16.39 -10.87 13.46
C SER A 445 17.47 -10.13 12.68
N TYR A 446 17.22 -8.89 12.24
CA TYR A 446 18.13 -8.19 11.32
C TYR A 446 18.73 -6.89 11.88
N PHE A 447 18.06 -6.24 12.84
CA PHE A 447 18.40 -4.85 13.20
C PHE A 447 18.81 -4.64 14.67
N ARG A 448 18.57 -5.61 15.57
CA ARG A 448 18.89 -5.49 17.01
C ARG A 448 20.35 -5.78 17.40
N LYS A 449 21.23 -6.17 16.46
CA LYS A 449 22.62 -6.57 16.75
C LYS A 449 23.68 -5.96 15.82
N ARG A 450 23.50 -4.72 15.37
CA ARG A 450 24.54 -3.98 14.61
C ARG A 450 24.72 -2.54 15.12
N ILE A 451 24.71 -2.35 16.44
CA ILE A 451 25.17 -1.10 17.10
C ILE A 451 26.55 -1.38 17.69
#